data_AF-A0A352GKY2-F1
#
_entry.id   AF-A0A352GKY2-F1
#
_cell.length_a   1.000
_cell.length_b   1.000
_cell.length_c   1.000
_cell.angle_alpha   90.00
_cell.angle_beta   90.00
_cell.angle_gamma   90.00
#
_symmetry.space_group_name_H-M   'P 1'
#
loop_
_entity.id
_entity.type
_entity.pdbx_description
1 polymer ?
#
loop_
_entity_poly.entity_id
_entity_poly.type
_entity_poly.pdbx_seq_one_letter_code
_entity_poly.pdbx_strand_id
1 'polypeptide(L)' 'LDGDRDDVILETEPMRRLAAEGEMMMYRHDGFWQCMDTFRDYALLNDLYESGKAPWLSGA' A
#
# COMPACT_ATOMS: atom_id res chain seq x y z
N LEU A 1 -0.50 6.08 26.09
CA LEU A 1 -0.44 5.66 24.67
C LEU A 1 -1.34 4.46 24.58
N ASP A 2 -2.53 4.65 24.01
CA ASP A 2 -3.60 3.66 23.96
C ASP A 2 -3.27 2.62 22.87
N GLY A 3 -2.39 1.68 23.23
CA GLY A 3 -1.63 0.84 22.31
C GLY A 3 -2.33 -0.38 21.72
N ASP A 4 -3.62 -0.60 21.99
CA ASP A 4 -4.40 -1.73 21.43
C ASP A 4 -5.86 -1.30 21.27
N ARG A 5 -6.17 -0.60 20.18
CA ARG A 5 -7.56 -0.33 19.76
C ARG A 5 -7.82 -1.02 18.43
N ASP A 6 -8.23 -2.27 18.51
CA ASP A 6 -8.58 -3.13 17.37
C ASP A 6 -9.84 -2.65 16.63
N ASP A 7 -10.61 -1.72 17.20
CA ASP A 7 -11.84 -1.16 16.64
C ASP A 7 -11.61 0.06 15.73
N VAL A 8 -10.36 0.54 15.61
CA VAL A 8 -10.04 1.75 14.85
C VAL A 8 -9.62 1.40 13.41
N ILE A 9 -10.37 1.92 12.44
CA ILE A 9 -9.99 1.88 11.01
C ILE A 9 -9.10 3.08 10.71
N LEU A 10 -7.83 2.83 10.37
CA LEU A 10 -6.81 3.87 10.14
C LEU A 10 -7.25 4.90 9.08
N GLU A 11 -7.80 4.41 7.97
CA GLU A 11 -8.19 5.19 6.79
C GLU A 11 -9.39 6.12 7.02
N THR A 12 -10.02 6.02 8.19
CA THR A 12 -11.21 6.82 8.55
C THR A 12 -10.83 8.03 9.39
N GLU A 13 -11.22 8.04 10.65
CA GLU A 13 -11.02 9.16 11.57
C GLU A 13 -9.55 9.55 11.75
N PRO A 14 -8.59 8.62 11.96
CA PRO A 14 -7.19 8.99 12.21
C PRO A 14 -6.57 9.74 11.03
N MET A 15 -6.69 9.19 9.82
CA MET A 15 -6.16 9.83 8.62
C MET A 15 -6.87 11.14 8.28
N ARG A 16 -8.20 11.22 8.44
CA ARG A 16 -8.95 12.47 8.22
C ARG A 16 -8.50 13.58 9.16
N ARG A 17 -8.28 13.26 10.44
CA ARG A 17 -7.80 14.24 11.42
C ARG A 17 -6.41 14.75 11.07
N LEU A 18 -5.46 13.87 10.75
CA LEU A 18 -4.10 14.27 10.35
C LEU A 18 -4.11 15.17 9.11
N ALA A 19 -4.97 14.88 8.14
CA ALA A 19 -5.12 15.72 6.96
C ALA A 19 -5.71 17.10 7.30
N ALA A 20 -6.72 17.16 8.18
CA ALA A 20 -7.34 18.42 8.62
C ALA A 20 -6.39 19.29 9.48
N GLU A 21 -5.51 18.66 10.25
CA GLU A 21 -4.51 19.32 11.11
C GLU A 21 -3.25 19.74 10.32
N GLY A 22 -3.09 19.32 9.05
CA GLY A 22 -1.90 19.61 8.25
C GLY A 22 -0.69 18.74 8.60
N GLU A 23 -0.90 17.66 9.35
CA GLU A 23 0.12 16.71 9.80
C GLU A 23 0.30 15.53 8.82
N MET A 24 -0.48 15.49 7.74
CA MET A 24 -0.36 14.47 6.69
C MET A 24 0.44 14.99 5.49
N MET A 25 1.59 14.37 5.25
CA MET A 25 2.43 14.63 4.07
C MET A 25 2.25 13.53 3.03
N MET A 26 2.48 13.88 1.75
CA MET A 26 2.40 12.93 0.64
C MET A 26 3.79 12.72 0.02
N TYR A 27 4.14 11.46 -0.24
CA TYR A 27 5.32 11.10 -1.02
C TYR A 27 4.88 10.62 -2.40
N ARG A 28 5.47 11.19 -3.45
CA ARG A 28 5.20 10.76 -4.82
C ARG A 28 6.07 9.56 -5.16
N HIS A 29 5.45 8.40 -5.36
CA HIS A 29 6.13 7.20 -5.84
C HIS A 29 6.07 7.17 -7.38
N ASP A 30 7.22 7.35 -8.03
CA ASP A 30 7.34 7.36 -9.49
C ASP A 30 7.62 5.95 -10.08
N GLY A 31 7.73 4.93 -9.21
CA GLY A 31 8.00 3.54 -9.60
C GLY A 31 6.74 2.69 -9.76
N PHE A 32 6.94 1.39 -9.98
CA PHE A 32 5.84 0.44 -10.09
C PHE A 32 5.12 0.27 -8.74
N TRP A 33 3.78 0.24 -8.78
CA TRP A 33 2.91 -0.13 -7.67
C TRP A 33 1.67 -0.85 -8.23
N GLN A 34 1.28 -1.95 -7.58
CA GLN A 34 0.10 -2.75 -7.94
C GLN A 34 -0.43 -3.46 -6.69
N CYS A 35 -1.73 -3.36 -6.42
CA CYS A 35 -2.41 -4.11 -5.37
C CYS A 35 -2.83 -5.52 -5.85
N MET A 36 -3.27 -6.37 -4.93
CA MET A 36 -3.75 -7.72 -5.21
C MET A 36 -5.13 -7.97 -4.60
N ASP A 37 -6.16 -7.40 -5.21
CA ASP A 37 -7.53 -7.46 -4.68
C ASP A 37 -8.38 -8.52 -5.37
N THR A 38 -8.01 -8.88 -6.60
CA THR A 38 -8.75 -9.84 -7.43
C THR A 38 -7.88 -11.01 -7.88
N PHE A 39 -8.53 -12.08 -8.37
CA PHE A 39 -7.82 -13.20 -8.99
C PHE A 39 -6.99 -12.78 -10.22
N ARG A 40 -7.42 -11.74 -10.94
CA ARG A 40 -6.66 -11.21 -12.08
C ARG A 40 -5.34 -10.60 -11.61
N ASP A 41 -5.36 -9.84 -10.52
CA ASP A 41 -4.16 -9.22 -9.95
C ASP A 41 -3.21 -10.29 -9.44
N TYR A 42 -3.74 -11.33 -8.79
CA TYR A 42 -2.97 -12.50 -8.40
C TYR A 42 -2.27 -13.15 -9.59
N ALA A 43 -2.99 -13.44 -10.68
CA ALA A 43 -2.40 -14.05 -11.86
C ALA A 43 -1.31 -13.16 -12.49
N LEU A 44 -1.55 -11.85 -12.59
CA LEU A 44 -0.59 -10.88 -13.12
C LEU A 44 0.69 -10.81 -12.27
N LEU A 45 0.56 -10.69 -10.95
CA LEU A 45 1.70 -10.57 -10.06
C LEU A 45 2.55 -11.85 -10.03
N ASN A 46 1.92 -13.02 -10.12
CA ASN A 46 2.65 -14.28 -10.25
C ASN A 46 3.39 -14.40 -11.59
N ASP A 47 2.77 -14.00 -12.72
CA ASP A 47 3.47 -14.01 -14.02
C ASP A 47 4.69 -13.07 -14.02
N LEU A 48 4.57 -11.87 -13.43
CA LEU A 48 5.69 -10.95 -13.28
C LEU A 48 6.80 -11.56 -12.41
N TYR A 49 6.44 -12.27 -11.34
CA TYR A 49 7.39 -12.96 -10.47
C TYR A 49 8.09 -14.13 -11.17
N GLU A 50 7.31 -15.05 -11.77
CA GLU A 50 7.81 -16.26 -12.45
C GLU A 50 8.67 -15.93 -13.67
N SER A 51 8.35 -14.84 -14.39
CA SER A 51 9.15 -14.37 -15.53
C SER A 51 10.41 -13.60 -15.13
N GLY A 52 10.66 -13.39 -13.83
CA GLY A 52 11.81 -12.63 -13.33
C GLY A 52 11.73 -11.13 -13.61
N LYS A 53 10.54 -10.60 -13.91
CA LYS A 53 10.29 -9.20 -14.26
C LYS A 53 9.60 -8.40 -13.17
N ALA A 54 9.41 -8.99 -11.98
CA ALA A 54 8.77 -8.35 -10.85
C ALA A 54 9.58 -7.14 -10.36
N PRO A 55 9.10 -5.90 -10.57
CA PRO A 55 9.88 -4.68 -10.28
C PRO A 55 9.98 -4.38 -8.77
N TRP A 56 9.22 -5.08 -7.93
CA TRP A 56 9.31 -4.97 -6.46
C TRP A 56 10.41 -5.85 -5.85
N LEU A 57 10.97 -6.80 -6.62
CA LEU A 57 12.18 -7.52 -6.23
C LEU A 57 13.37 -6.65 -6.60
N SER A 58 13.91 -5.90 -5.65
CA SER A 58 15.14 -5.15 -5.87
C SER A 58 16.29 -6.11 -6.19
N GLY A 59 16.71 -6.21 -7.46
CA GLY A 59 17.89 -6.97 -7.89
C GLY A 59 17.72 -8.02 -8.99
N ALA A 60 16.82 -7.82 -9.96
CA ALA A 60 16.87 -8.53 -11.25
C ALA A 60 17.45 -7.62 -12.34
#